data_AF-A0A1F6UUT3-F1
#
_entry.id   AF-A0A1F6UUT3-F1
#
_cell.length_a   1.000
_cell.length_b   1.000
_cell.length_c   1.000
_cell.angle_alpha   90.00
_cell.angle_beta   90.00
_cell.angle_gamma   90.00
#
_symmetry.space_group_name_H-M   'P 1'
#
loop_
_entity.id
_entity.type
_entity.pdbx_description
1 polymer ?
#
loop_
_entity_poly.entity_id
_entity_poly.type
_entity_poly.pdbx_seq_one_letter_code
_entity_poly.pdbx_strand_id
1 'polypeptide(L)'
;MPHISSKKLKKEQLQKLYNEFGIALEKSARKSWTKFFLGDFLTRIEKIMLAKRFAVIYLLSKEVPSSYISEALFMSPTTISRMSLKYNTGKYSSLLKVIRREDKNIWGILEKILRAGLPPRAGRGRWKFLYK
;
A
#
# COMPACT_ATOMS: atom_id res chain seq x y z
N MET A 1 5.05 -9.88 -9.44
CA MET A 1 3.94 -10.40 -8.60
C MET A 1 4.39 -11.74 -8.04
N PRO A 2 3.97 -12.14 -6.83
CA PRO A 2 4.32 -13.47 -6.32
C PRO A 2 3.83 -14.53 -7.29
N HIS A 3 4.67 -15.53 -7.55
CA HIS A 3 4.35 -16.60 -8.48
C HIS A 3 3.37 -17.55 -7.79
N ILE A 4 2.15 -17.67 -8.32
CA ILE A 4 1.11 -18.54 -7.75
C ILE A 4 1.03 -19.79 -8.61
N SER A 5 1.05 -20.96 -7.97
CA SER A 5 0.91 -22.25 -8.64
C SER A 5 -0.40 -22.34 -9.42
N SER A 6 -0.36 -23.03 -10.56
CA SER A 6 -1.56 -23.36 -11.35
C SER A 6 -2.49 -24.33 -10.61
N LYS A 7 -1.94 -25.15 -9.71
CA LYS A 7 -2.72 -26.04 -8.82
C LYS A 7 -3.33 -25.22 -7.70
N LYS A 8 -4.67 -25.14 -7.67
CA LYS A 8 -5.42 -24.30 -6.72
C LYS A 8 -6.07 -25.13 -5.62
N LEU A 9 -6.03 -24.61 -4.40
CA LEU A 9 -6.84 -25.11 -3.30
C LEU A 9 -8.34 -24.84 -3.56
N LYS A 10 -9.21 -25.65 -2.97
CA LYS A 10 -10.65 -25.35 -2.96
C LYS A 10 -10.87 -24.02 -2.22
N LYS A 11 -11.81 -23.20 -2.71
CA LYS A 11 -12.09 -21.87 -2.15
C LYS A 11 -12.37 -21.90 -0.64
N GLU A 12 -13.13 -22.90 -0.20
CA GLU A 12 -13.46 -23.11 1.21
C GLU A 12 -12.22 -23.39 2.08
N GLN A 13 -11.30 -24.22 1.60
CA GLN A 13 -10.05 -24.53 2.31
C GLN A 13 -9.17 -23.29 2.40
N LEU A 14 -9.05 -22.53 1.31
CA LEU A 14 -8.30 -21.29 1.30
C LEU A 14 -8.90 -20.26 2.27
N GLN A 15 -10.23 -20.16 2.33
CA GLN A 15 -10.91 -19.25 3.26
C GLN A 15 -10.65 -19.64 4.72
N LYS A 16 -10.70 -20.94 5.04
CA LYS A 16 -10.36 -21.45 6.39
C LYS A 16 -8.92 -21.08 6.76
N LEU A 17 -7.96 -21.31 5.88
CA LEU A 17 -6.56 -20.92 6.10
C LEU A 17 -6.39 -19.41 6.30
N TYR A 18 -7.12 -18.61 5.52
CA TYR A 18 -7.07 -17.15 5.65
C TYR A 18 -7.61 -16.67 7.01
N ASN A 19 -8.67 -17.32 7.50
CA ASN A 19 -9.24 -17.03 8.81
C ASN A 19 -8.25 -17.38 9.94
N GLU A 20 -7.64 -18.57 9.89
CA GLU A 20 -6.63 -18.99 10.89
C GLU A 20 -5.41 -18.06 10.89
N PHE A 21 -4.96 -17.63 9.71
CA PHE A 21 -3.91 -16.62 9.59
C PHE A 21 -4.30 -15.30 10.26
N GLY A 22 -5.54 -14.84 10.05
CA GLY A 22 -6.08 -13.64 10.71
C GLY A 22 -6.07 -13.75 12.24
N ILE A 23 -6.49 -14.89 12.78
CA ILE A 23 -6.49 -15.17 14.23
C ILE A 23 -5.05 -15.15 14.78
N ALA A 24 -4.10 -15.77 14.08
CA ALA A 24 -2.69 -15.77 14.49
C ALA A 24 -2.10 -14.34 14.48
N LEU A 25 -2.40 -13.55 13.45
CA LEU A 25 -1.97 -12.16 13.35
C LEU A 25 -2.55 -11.31 14.48
N GLU A 26 -3.84 -11.43 14.78
CA GLU A 26 -4.48 -10.71 15.88
C GLU A 26 -3.86 -11.06 17.25
N LYS A 27 -3.61 -12.35 17.51
CA LYS A 27 -2.91 -12.80 18.72
C LYS A 27 -1.52 -12.20 18.84
N SER A 28 -0.77 -12.11 17.74
CA SER A 28 0.55 -11.46 17.72
C SER A 28 0.48 -9.96 18.07
N ALA A 29 -0.58 -9.27 17.61
CA ALA A 29 -0.80 -7.85 17.85
C ALA A 29 -1.08 -7.55 19.32
N ARG A 30 -1.91 -8.37 19.97
CA ARG A 30 -2.19 -8.26 21.41
C ARG A 30 -0.92 -8.41 22.27
N LYS A 31 0.06 -9.19 21.81
CA LYS A 31 1.34 -9.39 22.49
C LYS A 31 2.41 -8.35 22.11
N SER A 32 2.10 -7.37 21.25
CA SER A 32 3.07 -6.42 20.68
C SER A 32 4.20 -7.06 19.85
N TRP A 33 3.99 -8.27 19.33
CA TRP A 33 5.00 -9.05 18.60
C TRP A 33 4.78 -9.07 17.08
N THR A 34 3.82 -8.29 16.57
CA THR A 34 3.46 -8.26 15.14
C THR A 34 4.65 -7.98 14.23
N LYS A 35 5.61 -7.15 14.66
CA LYS A 35 6.81 -6.86 13.86
C LYS A 35 7.65 -8.12 13.61
N PHE A 36 7.83 -8.96 14.63
CA PHE A 36 8.57 -10.22 14.50
C PHE A 36 7.77 -11.22 13.68
N PHE A 37 6.48 -11.39 13.98
CA PHE A 37 5.59 -12.27 13.22
C PHE A 37 5.58 -11.98 11.71
N LEU A 38 5.39 -10.70 11.32
CA LEU A 38 5.46 -10.30 9.91
C LEU A 38 6.89 -10.34 9.36
N GLY A 39 7.89 -10.20 10.24
CA GLY A 39 9.31 -10.36 9.94
C GLY A 39 9.63 -11.75 9.42
N ASP A 40 9.10 -12.77 10.11
CA ASP A 40 9.33 -14.19 9.81
C ASP A 40 8.42 -14.69 8.69
N PHE A 41 7.19 -14.19 8.63
CA PHE A 41 6.19 -14.64 7.65
C PHE A 41 6.42 -14.07 6.24
N LEU A 42 6.77 -12.80 6.12
CA LEU A 42 6.85 -12.13 4.82
C LEU A 42 8.25 -12.17 4.25
N THR A 43 8.34 -12.50 2.96
CA THR A 43 9.58 -12.29 2.19
C THR A 43 9.91 -10.80 2.06
N ARG A 44 11.17 -10.49 1.74
CA ARG A 44 11.61 -9.11 1.47
C ARG A 44 10.75 -8.42 0.40
N ILE A 45 10.40 -9.13 -0.67
CA ILE A 45 9.60 -8.59 -1.77
C ILE A 45 8.18 -8.28 -1.30
N GLU A 46 7.57 -9.16 -0.51
CA GLU A 46 6.23 -8.95 0.02
C GLU A 46 6.16 -7.77 0.98
N LYS A 47 7.16 -7.59 1.85
CA LYS A 47 7.26 -6.42 2.73
C LYS A 47 7.26 -5.11 1.92
N ILE A 48 8.09 -5.04 0.88
CA ILE A 48 8.16 -3.86 0.00
C ILE A 48 6.81 -3.62 -0.70
N MET A 49 6.21 -4.67 -1.25
CA MET A 49 4.95 -4.55 -1.98
C MET A 49 3.78 -4.16 -1.08
N LEU A 50 3.70 -4.68 0.14
CA LEU A 50 2.68 -4.31 1.12
C LEU A 50 2.83 -2.85 1.55
N ALA A 51 4.05 -2.40 1.87
CA ALA A 51 4.32 -1.02 2.22
C ALA A 51 3.95 -0.05 1.08
N LYS A 52 4.33 -0.36 -0.16
CA LYS A 52 3.95 0.45 -1.33
C LYS A 52 2.43 0.49 -1.52
N ARG A 53 1.73 -0.65 -1.42
CA ARG A 53 0.26 -0.68 -1.54
C ARG A 53 -0.43 0.13 -0.45
N PHE A 54 0.07 0.06 0.78
CA PHE A 54 -0.41 0.88 1.89
C PHE A 54 -0.26 2.38 1.56
N ALA A 55 0.92 2.80 1.09
CA ALA A 55 1.18 4.16 0.66
C ALA A 55 0.24 4.63 -0.46
N VAL A 56 0.01 3.80 -1.49
CA VAL A 56 -0.95 4.13 -2.57
C VAL A 56 -2.34 4.42 -2.01
N ILE A 57 -2.87 3.56 -1.15
CA ILE A 57 -4.23 3.72 -0.61
C ILE A 57 -4.33 4.97 0.25
N TYR A 58 -3.30 5.23 1.05
CA TYR A 58 -3.20 6.46 1.83
C TYR A 58 -3.20 7.70 0.93
N LEU A 59 -2.34 7.74 -0.10
CA LEU A 59 -2.19 8.89 -0.99
C LEU A 59 -3.44 9.14 -1.83
N LEU A 60 -4.13 8.07 -2.27
CA LEU A 60 -5.44 8.19 -2.92
C LEU A 60 -6.47 8.84 -1.97
N SER A 61 -6.42 8.53 -0.67
CA SER A 61 -7.29 9.18 0.33
C SER A 61 -6.97 10.65 0.59
N LYS A 62 -5.80 11.12 0.14
CA LYS A 62 -5.39 12.52 0.13
C LYS A 62 -5.51 13.15 -1.27
N GLU A 63 -6.25 12.50 -2.16
CA GLU A 63 -6.55 12.98 -3.52
C GLU A 63 -5.31 13.22 -4.39
N VAL A 64 -4.20 12.54 -4.06
CA VAL A 64 -2.96 12.65 -4.83
C VAL A 64 -3.14 11.98 -6.20
N PRO A 65 -2.75 12.63 -7.33
CA PRO A 65 -2.96 12.07 -8.66
C PRO A 65 -2.29 10.70 -8.86
N SER A 66 -3.01 9.75 -9.46
CA SER A 66 -2.52 8.38 -9.71
C SER A 66 -1.21 8.32 -10.51
N SER A 67 -1.04 9.20 -11.50
CA SER A 67 0.21 9.30 -12.28
C SER A 67 1.41 9.63 -11.39
N TYR A 68 1.21 10.57 -10.47
CA TYR A 68 2.23 11.03 -9.56
C TYR A 68 2.56 9.99 -8.47
N ILE A 69 1.56 9.28 -7.95
CA ILE A 69 1.78 8.12 -7.06
C ILE A 69 2.60 7.03 -7.78
N SER A 70 2.33 6.79 -9.06
CA SER A 70 3.02 5.80 -9.88
C SER A 70 4.52 6.07 -9.94
N GLU A 71 4.89 7.32 -10.19
CA GLU A 71 6.27 7.78 -10.27
C GLU A 71 6.96 7.73 -8.90
N ALA A 72 6.38 8.37 -7.89
CA ALA A 72 6.98 8.48 -6.56
C ALA A 72 7.22 7.13 -5.89
N LEU A 73 6.34 6.15 -6.13
CA LEU A 73 6.46 4.81 -5.55
C LEU A 73 7.10 3.79 -6.49
N PHE A 74 7.52 4.19 -7.70
CA PHE A 74 8.06 3.28 -8.73
C PHE A 74 7.16 2.06 -8.92
N MET A 75 5.87 2.30 -9.15
CA MET A 75 4.86 1.28 -9.42
C MET A 75 4.34 1.47 -10.85
N SER A 76 3.94 0.38 -11.51
CA SER A 76 3.40 0.50 -12.87
C SER A 76 2.08 1.27 -12.87
N PRO A 77 1.82 2.12 -13.89
CA PRO A 77 0.56 2.85 -14.01
C PRO A 77 -0.67 1.92 -14.02
N THR A 78 -0.52 0.73 -14.63
CA THR A 78 -1.56 -0.31 -14.64
C THR A 78 -1.89 -0.85 -13.25
N THR A 79 -0.91 -0.93 -12.35
CA THR A 79 -1.13 -1.35 -10.95
C THR A 79 -1.87 -0.26 -10.19
N ILE A 80 -1.42 1.01 -10.32
CA ILE A 80 -2.08 2.14 -9.65
C ILE A 80 -3.50 2.32 -10.15
N SER A 81 -3.75 2.24 -11.46
CA SER A 81 -5.09 2.33 -12.05
C SER A 81 -6.04 1.29 -11.46
N ARG A 82 -5.62 0.02 -11.35
CA ARG A 82 -6.42 -1.05 -10.70
C ARG A 82 -6.69 -0.76 -9.23
N MET A 83 -5.73 -0.16 -8.51
CA MET A 83 -5.90 0.21 -7.11
C MET A 83 -6.83 1.43 -6.97
N SER A 84 -6.71 2.43 -7.84
CA SER A 84 -7.60 3.60 -7.88
C SER A 84 -9.05 3.18 -8.13
N LEU A 85 -9.30 2.25 -9.06
CA LEU A 85 -10.63 1.68 -9.26
C LEU A 85 -11.18 0.99 -8.00
N LYS A 86 -10.34 0.22 -7.29
CA LYS A 86 -10.72 -0.41 -6.01
C LYS A 86 -11.00 0.62 -4.92
N TYR A 87 -10.24 1.71 -4.88
CA TYR A 87 -10.46 2.83 -3.97
C TYR A 87 -11.80 3.50 -4.26
N ASN A 88 -12.08 3.86 -5.52
CA ASN A 88 -13.32 4.51 -5.95
C ASN A 88 -14.56 3.64 -5.68
N THR A 89 -14.42 2.31 -5.76
CA THR A 89 -15.49 1.35 -5.43
C THR A 89 -15.62 1.04 -3.94
N GLY A 90 -14.89 1.76 -3.08
CA GLY A 90 -14.98 1.63 -1.62
C GLY A 90 -14.36 0.35 -1.04
N LYS A 91 -13.59 -0.41 -1.82
CA LYS A 91 -13.00 -1.70 -1.40
C LYS A 91 -11.98 -1.56 -0.27
N TYR A 92 -11.47 -0.35 -0.01
CA TYR A 92 -10.50 -0.08 1.05
C TYR A 92 -11.12 0.60 2.29
N SER A 93 -12.44 0.62 2.43
CA SER A 93 -13.14 1.31 3.53
C SER A 93 -12.66 0.88 4.92
N SER A 94 -12.42 -0.41 5.16
CA SER A 94 -11.89 -0.92 6.44
C SER A 94 -10.49 -0.40 6.74
N LEU A 95 -9.59 -0.40 5.75
CA LEU A 95 -8.23 0.12 5.89
C LEU A 95 -8.24 1.62 6.17
N LEU A 96 -9.06 2.38 5.44
CA LEU A 96 -9.17 3.83 5.59
C LEU A 96 -9.69 4.25 6.98
N LYS A 97 -10.59 3.45 7.57
CA LYS A 97 -11.05 3.65 8.96
C LYS A 97 -9.91 3.56 9.97
N VAL A 98 -8.94 2.66 9.75
CA VAL A 98 -7.76 2.51 10.62
C VAL A 98 -6.79 3.66 10.40
N ILE A 99 -6.48 3.97 9.14
CA ILE A 99 -5.51 5.02 8.75
C ILE A 99 -5.87 6.39 9.33
N ARG A 100 -7.16 6.76 9.31
CA ARG A 100 -7.64 8.08 9.78
C ARG A 100 -7.30 8.37 11.25
N ARG A 101 -6.96 7.35 12.05
CA ARG A 101 -6.60 7.51 13.47
C ARG A 101 -5.13 7.86 13.71
N GLU A 102 -4.22 7.66 12.74
CA GLU A 102 -2.76 7.78 12.90
C GLU A 102 -2.11 8.82 11.95
N ASP A 103 -2.90 9.79 11.50
CA ASP A 103 -2.69 10.52 10.24
C ASP A 103 -1.40 11.35 10.13
N LYS A 104 -0.91 11.93 11.24
CA LYS A 104 0.20 12.91 11.19
C LYS A 104 1.57 12.29 10.88
N ASN A 105 1.87 11.11 11.43
CA ASN A 105 3.18 10.48 11.27
C ASN A 105 3.36 9.88 9.87
N ILE A 106 2.29 9.32 9.31
CA ILE A 106 2.31 8.68 7.99
C ILE A 106 2.48 9.73 6.90
N TRP A 107 1.76 10.85 6.98
CA TRP A 107 1.88 11.93 6.00
C TRP A 107 3.31 12.47 5.91
N GLY A 108 3.96 12.75 7.04
CA GLY A 108 5.32 13.31 7.03
C GLY A 108 6.35 12.39 6.37
N ILE A 109 6.20 11.07 6.49
CA ILE A 109 7.06 10.09 5.80
C ILE A 109 6.77 10.11 4.29
N LEU A 110 5.49 10.02 3.92
CA LEU A 110 5.09 9.98 2.51
C LEU A 110 5.40 11.30 1.80
N GLU A 111 5.22 12.43 2.45
CA GLU A 111 5.56 13.75 1.90
C GLU A 111 7.05 13.85 1.56
N LYS A 112 7.93 13.31 2.41
CA LYS A 112 9.37 13.25 2.10
C LYS A 112 9.65 12.37 0.88
N ILE A 113 8.99 11.22 0.77
CA ILE A 113 9.13 10.32 -0.39
C ILE A 113 8.61 11.00 -1.67
N LEU A 114 7.44 11.63 -1.59
CA LEU A 114 6.85 12.42 -2.67
C LEU A 114 7.82 13.52 -3.13
N ARG A 115 8.43 14.26 -2.20
CA ARG A 115 9.42 15.32 -2.48
C ARG A 115 10.74 14.79 -3.02
N ALA A 116 11.18 13.60 -2.61
CA ALA A 116 12.39 12.97 -3.11
C ALA A 116 12.22 12.42 -4.54
N GLY A 117 11.00 11.99 -4.90
CA GLY A 117 10.62 11.62 -6.27
C GLY A 117 10.19 12.80 -7.13
N LEU A 118 10.01 13.99 -6.54
CA LEU A 118 9.65 15.19 -7.29
C LEU A 118 10.88 15.69 -8.04
N PRO A 119 10.74 15.99 -9.34
CA PRO A 119 11.72 16.80 -10.04
C PRO A 119 11.80 18.18 -9.35
N PRO A 120 13.00 18.78 -9.32
CA PRO A 120 13.23 20.02 -8.60
C PRO A 120 12.19 21.08 -9.00
N ARG A 121 11.67 21.80 -7.98
CA ARG A 121 10.67 22.88 -8.16
C ARG A 121 11.13 23.96 -9.17
N ALA A 122 12.44 24.08 -9.40
CA ALA A 122 13.04 24.91 -10.43
C ALA A 122 13.83 24.05 -11.44
N GLY A 123 13.69 24.33 -12.74
CA GLY A 123 14.35 23.58 -13.82
C GLY A 123 13.61 23.63 -15.16
N ARG A 124 14.13 22.94 -16.19
CA ARG A 124 13.54 22.88 -17.54
C ARG A 124 12.19 22.14 -17.55
N GLY A 125 11.13 22.87 -17.17
CA GLY A 125 9.79 22.87 -17.77
C GLY A 125 8.91 21.62 -17.74
N ARG A 126 9.46 20.40 -17.72
CA ARG A 126 8.70 19.16 -17.94
C ARG A 126 7.61 18.90 -16.89
N TRP A 127 7.74 19.48 -15.71
CA TRP A 127 6.91 19.17 -14.54
C TRP A 127 6.23 20.41 -13.92
N LYS A 128 6.26 21.55 -14.63
CA LYS A 128 5.65 22.80 -14.15
C LYS A 128 4.14 22.69 -13.89
N PHE A 129 3.45 21.76 -14.56
CA PHE A 129 2.02 21.55 -14.39
C PHE A 129 1.63 20.93 -13.03
N LEU A 130 2.58 20.34 -12.29
CA LEU A 130 2.34 19.72 -10.99
C LEU A 130 2.34 20.70 -9.81
N TYR A 131 2.80 21.94 -10.01
CA TYR A 131 2.97 22.94 -8.95
C TYR A 131 2.09 24.19 -9.15
N LYS A 132 1.08 24.10 -10.01
CA LYS A 132 0.08 25.16 -10.21
C LYS A 132 -1.03 25.07 -9.17
#